data_AF-A0AAE8F5I1-F1
#
_entry.id   AF-A0AAE8F5I1-F1
#
_cell.length_a   1.000
_cell.length_b   1.000
_cell.length_c   1.000
_cell.angle_alpha   90.00
_cell.angle_beta   90.00
_cell.angle_gamma   90.00
#
_symmetry.space_group_name_H-M   'P 1'
#
loop_
_entity.id
_entity.type
_entity.pdbx_description
1 polymer ?
#
loop_
_entity_poly.entity_id
_entity_poly.type
_entity_poly.pdbx_seq_one_letter_code
_entity_poly.pdbx_strand_id
1 'polypeptide(L)'
;MIAKFFKAALLGLCILFAAAVAVYAVSRHWPIPEAQRQALAQLRQPLPPLRGSNMFGALWSLSYAIPEAQRETVLAQDVERFNRLPDRVPFQSTAAGYPRLPRWPSTAPALCTASAGGCVQRVREDPQAYADALVTQAPMLARMRALANYADYRSPFRSRGDTPLPELPRMPLSMTASALDFVQGRTTQALSGVCTDAQVARVLMRSSDNLAITMIGAAMLRGNAQLFADMLAELPAQQSLPMHCAAAFAPATTQEISLCHALHGESRMVFSLLQDAPAPHDRGWLERVGPQLLDGERTQALLAPTFTWACSAPVLAVLAQDQALPQDSVPVPETTSVTCVANASGCLLASVSRPDYANYQHKLQDTAAALRTVSTMLWLRDHPADATPLTQRLAALPLALRGQTRPLQVDGDGKHLILAQYARREDGAAEYRWPLPASRITEQRQANAIQ
;
A
#
# COMPACT_ATOMS: atom_id res chain seq x y z
N MET A 1 -40.26 -56.27 21.87
CA MET A 1 -39.43 -55.79 20.73
C MET A 1 -38.88 -54.37 20.95
N ILE A 2 -39.71 -53.43 21.43
CA ILE A 2 -39.32 -52.01 21.66
C ILE A 2 -38.08 -51.85 22.58
N ALA A 3 -38.00 -52.57 23.70
CA ALA A 3 -36.87 -52.44 24.64
C ALA A 3 -35.50 -52.91 24.08
N LYS A 4 -35.48 -53.86 23.13
CA LYS A 4 -34.25 -54.30 22.46
C LYS A 4 -33.77 -53.27 21.45
N PHE A 5 -34.72 -52.63 20.75
CA PHE A 5 -34.44 -51.54 19.82
C PHE A 5 -33.87 -50.31 20.55
N PHE A 6 -34.45 -49.92 21.69
CA PHE A 6 -33.92 -48.82 22.51
C PHE A 6 -32.50 -49.08 23.03
N LYS A 7 -32.18 -50.32 23.46
CA LYS A 7 -30.81 -50.68 23.89
C LYS A 7 -29.80 -50.63 22.76
N ALA A 8 -30.16 -51.11 21.57
CA ALA A 8 -29.30 -51.06 20.39
C ALA A 8 -29.09 -49.61 19.92
N ALA A 9 -30.14 -48.79 19.92
CA ALA A 9 -30.05 -47.37 19.60
C ALA A 9 -29.19 -46.59 20.60
N LEU A 10 -29.34 -46.86 21.91
CA LEU A 10 -28.52 -46.25 22.95
C LEU A 10 -27.05 -46.66 22.83
N LEU A 11 -26.77 -47.96 22.57
CA LEU A 11 -25.40 -48.45 22.36
C LEU A 11 -24.77 -47.80 21.14
N GLY A 12 -25.51 -47.67 20.03
CA GLY A 12 -25.06 -46.97 18.84
C GLY A 12 -24.72 -45.50 19.12
N LEU A 13 -25.56 -44.81 19.89
CA LEU A 13 -25.30 -43.43 20.33
C LEU A 13 -24.03 -43.32 21.19
N CYS A 14 -23.83 -44.26 22.13
CA CYS A 14 -22.63 -44.29 22.97
C CYS A 14 -21.35 -44.53 22.15
N ILE A 15 -21.39 -45.43 21.17
CA ILE A 15 -20.25 -45.69 20.28
C ILE A 15 -19.93 -44.45 19.45
N LEU A 16 -20.93 -43.79 18.89
CA LEU A 16 -20.75 -42.54 18.13
C LEU A 16 -20.16 -41.44 19.00
N PHE A 17 -20.65 -41.28 20.23
CA PHE A 17 -20.13 -40.31 21.18
C PHE A 17 -18.67 -40.60 21.55
N ALA A 18 -18.33 -41.86 21.85
CA ALA A 18 -16.96 -42.26 22.14
C ALA A 18 -16.02 -42.02 20.96
N ALA A 19 -16.47 -42.32 19.73
CA ALA A 19 -15.72 -42.03 18.51
C ALA A 19 -15.50 -40.53 18.32
N ALA A 20 -16.53 -39.70 18.53
CA ALA A 20 -16.41 -38.24 18.44
C ALA A 20 -15.41 -37.67 19.46
N VAL A 21 -15.46 -38.15 20.71
CA VAL A 21 -14.49 -37.76 21.75
C VAL A 21 -13.07 -38.20 21.39
N ALA A 22 -12.89 -39.42 20.86
CA ALA A 22 -11.59 -39.91 20.42
C ALA A 22 -11.01 -39.05 19.27
N VAL A 23 -11.81 -38.73 18.25
CA VAL A 23 -11.39 -37.88 17.14
C VAL A 23 -11.04 -36.46 17.62
N TYR A 24 -11.85 -35.89 18.53
CA TYR A 24 -11.54 -34.58 19.13
C TYR A 24 -10.23 -34.61 19.94
N ALA A 25 -10.01 -35.64 20.76
CA ALA A 25 -8.78 -35.78 21.53
C ALA A 25 -7.54 -35.95 20.63
N VAL A 26 -7.64 -36.78 19.60
CA VAL A 26 -6.58 -36.95 18.58
C VAL A 26 -6.28 -35.61 17.90
N SER A 27 -7.32 -34.90 17.47
CA SER A 27 -7.18 -33.58 16.84
C SER A 27 -6.49 -32.56 17.75
N ARG A 28 -6.89 -32.50 19.02
CA ARG A 28 -6.35 -31.59 20.04
C ARG A 28 -4.88 -31.85 20.37
N HIS A 29 -4.42 -33.09 20.26
CA HIS A 29 -3.02 -33.47 20.50
C HIS A 29 -2.19 -33.61 19.23
N TRP A 30 -2.80 -33.45 18.06
CA TRP A 30 -2.09 -33.50 16.78
C TRP A 30 -1.06 -32.36 16.69
N PRO A 31 0.20 -32.60 16.33
CA PRO A 31 1.21 -31.55 16.31
C PRO A 31 0.92 -30.48 15.25
N ILE A 32 1.25 -29.22 15.55
CA ILE A 32 1.28 -28.15 14.56
C ILE A 32 2.41 -28.46 13.56
N PRO A 33 2.15 -28.47 12.23
CA PRO A 33 3.17 -28.68 11.21
C PRO A 33 4.38 -27.76 11.37
N GLU A 34 5.58 -28.28 11.11
CA GLU A 34 6.82 -27.53 11.33
C GLU A 34 6.89 -26.22 10.56
N ALA A 35 6.46 -26.21 9.30
CA ALA A 35 6.40 -25.01 8.47
C ALA A 35 5.51 -23.91 9.08
N GLN A 36 4.37 -24.29 9.68
CA GLN A 36 3.48 -23.36 10.37
C GLN A 36 4.11 -22.81 11.65
N ARG A 37 4.82 -23.66 12.42
CA ARG A 37 5.55 -23.21 13.62
C ARG A 37 6.65 -22.22 13.29
N GLN A 38 7.44 -22.49 12.25
CA GLN A 38 8.52 -21.61 11.79
C GLN A 38 7.97 -20.28 11.28
N ALA A 39 6.91 -20.30 10.47
CA ALA A 39 6.25 -19.08 10.02
C ALA A 39 5.71 -18.25 11.20
N LEU A 40 5.07 -18.89 12.18
CA LEU A 40 4.57 -18.20 13.37
C LEU A 40 5.70 -17.61 14.21
N ALA A 41 6.80 -18.34 14.38
CA ALA A 41 7.99 -17.85 15.08
C ALA A 41 8.60 -16.63 14.38
N GLN A 42 8.60 -16.59 13.04
CA GLN A 42 9.03 -15.44 12.26
C GLN A 42 8.14 -14.22 12.49
N LEU A 43 6.81 -14.39 12.54
CA LEU A 43 5.87 -13.28 12.79
C LEU A 43 5.96 -12.72 14.22
N ARG A 44 6.32 -13.58 15.19
CA ARG A 44 6.52 -13.20 16.60
C ARG A 44 7.81 -12.41 16.83
N GLN A 45 8.71 -12.32 15.84
CA GLN A 45 9.90 -11.48 15.94
C GLN A 45 9.51 -9.99 16.11
N PRO A 46 10.28 -9.22 16.90
CA PRO A 46 10.05 -7.79 17.04
C PRO A 46 10.19 -7.08 15.69
N LEU A 47 9.46 -5.98 15.53
CA LEU A 47 9.64 -5.10 14.37
C LEU A 47 11.08 -4.54 14.37
N PRO A 48 11.66 -4.32 13.19
CA PRO A 48 12.92 -3.59 13.11
C PRO A 48 12.77 -2.18 13.71
N PRO A 49 13.86 -1.60 14.24
CA PRO A 49 13.84 -0.23 14.72
C PRO A 49 13.53 0.75 13.57
N LEU A 50 13.00 1.93 13.93
CA LEU A 50 12.81 3.00 12.94
C LEU A 50 14.16 3.44 12.39
N ARG A 51 14.18 3.77 11.11
CA ARG A 51 15.37 4.28 10.40
C ARG A 51 15.59 5.78 10.62
N GLY A 52 14.69 6.45 11.35
CA GLY A 52 14.78 7.86 11.68
C GLY A 52 13.46 8.41 12.23
N SER A 53 13.17 9.67 11.93
CA SER A 53 11.94 10.36 12.37
C SER A 53 10.68 9.68 11.81
N ASN A 54 9.68 9.52 12.67
CA ASN A 54 8.43 8.84 12.35
C ASN A 54 7.38 9.81 11.80
N MET A 55 6.93 9.58 10.56
CA MET A 55 5.93 10.41 9.88
C MET A 55 4.55 10.35 10.52
N PHE A 56 4.25 9.31 11.33
CA PHE A 56 2.91 9.09 11.86
C PHE A 56 2.34 10.32 12.59
N GLY A 57 3.12 11.00 13.44
CA GLY A 57 2.63 12.16 14.19
C GLY A 57 2.27 13.36 13.31
N ALA A 58 3.00 13.56 12.22
CA ALA A 58 2.68 14.59 11.24
C ALA A 58 1.36 14.27 10.51
N LEU A 59 1.13 13.00 10.18
CA LEU A 59 -0.11 12.54 9.55
C LEU A 59 -1.30 12.58 10.51
N TRP A 60 -1.09 12.18 11.77
CA TRP A 60 -2.11 12.23 12.83
C TRP A 60 -2.70 13.64 13.00
N SER A 61 -1.86 14.66 12.87
CA SER A 61 -2.22 16.07 13.02
C SER A 61 -2.47 16.79 11.70
N LEU A 62 -2.44 16.10 10.55
CA LEU A 62 -2.39 16.72 9.23
C LEU A 62 -3.56 17.67 8.96
N SER A 63 -4.77 17.25 9.31
CA SER A 63 -6.01 18.00 9.09
C SER A 63 -6.34 19.01 10.18
N TYR A 64 -5.52 19.13 11.23
CA TYR A 64 -5.83 19.93 12.43
C TYR A 64 -4.80 21.04 12.64
N ALA A 65 -5.28 22.22 13.05
CA ALA A 65 -4.47 23.38 13.39
C ALA A 65 -3.82 23.23 14.79
N ILE A 66 -3.11 22.12 15.01
CA ILE A 66 -2.35 21.86 16.23
C ILE A 66 -1.01 22.61 16.17
N PRO A 67 -0.66 23.41 17.19
CA PRO A 67 0.67 24.01 17.32
C PRO A 67 1.76 22.93 17.27
N GLU A 68 2.86 23.20 16.59
CA GLU A 68 3.91 22.19 16.36
C GLU A 68 4.45 21.59 17.67
N ALA A 69 4.71 22.44 18.68
CA ALA A 69 5.14 22.03 20.01
C ALA A 69 4.15 21.12 20.77
N GLN A 70 2.88 21.05 20.35
CA GLN A 70 1.86 20.22 21.00
C GLN A 70 1.59 18.91 20.26
N ARG A 71 2.06 18.74 19.01
CA ARG A 71 1.69 17.59 18.17
C ARG A 71 2.09 16.25 18.78
N GLU A 72 3.32 16.17 19.30
CA GLU A 72 3.81 14.95 19.95
C GLU A 72 3.05 14.64 21.24
N THR A 73 2.75 15.67 22.03
CA THR A 73 1.95 15.52 23.26
C THR A 73 0.54 15.02 22.96
N VAL A 74 -0.14 15.58 21.95
CA VAL A 74 -1.47 15.14 21.54
C VAL A 74 -1.45 13.69 21.07
N LEU A 75 -0.45 13.30 20.26
CA LEU A 75 -0.30 11.92 19.83
C LEU A 75 -0.07 10.97 21.02
N ALA A 76 0.82 11.33 21.95
CA ALA A 76 1.11 10.52 23.13
C ALA A 76 -0.14 10.30 24.00
N GLN A 77 -0.92 11.35 24.24
CA GLN A 77 -2.20 11.28 24.95
C GLN A 77 -3.20 10.36 24.25
N ASP A 78 -3.28 10.43 22.92
CA ASP A 78 -4.18 9.60 22.13
C ASP A 78 -3.78 8.12 22.16
N VAL A 79 -2.48 7.82 22.07
CA VAL A 79 -1.94 6.45 22.21
C VAL A 79 -2.25 5.90 23.60
N GLU A 80 -2.00 6.68 24.66
CA GLU A 80 -2.27 6.28 26.03
C GLU A 80 -3.77 6.04 26.27
N ARG A 81 -4.63 6.92 25.75
CA ARG A 81 -6.09 6.77 25.82
C ARG A 81 -6.55 5.52 25.08
N PHE A 82 -6.07 5.29 23.86
CA PHE A 82 -6.41 4.08 23.10
C PHE A 82 -5.97 2.81 23.81
N ASN A 83 -4.80 2.82 24.46
CA ASN A 83 -4.30 1.68 25.23
C ASN A 83 -5.15 1.37 26.49
N ARG A 84 -5.83 2.37 27.05
CA ARG A 84 -6.77 2.17 28.18
C ARG A 84 -8.19 1.85 27.75
N LEU A 85 -8.51 2.08 26.48
CA LEU A 85 -9.86 1.94 25.96
C LEU A 85 -10.24 0.44 25.89
N PRO A 86 -11.39 0.03 26.46
CA PRO A 86 -11.91 -1.31 26.28
C PRO A 86 -12.25 -1.59 24.81
N ASP A 87 -12.35 -2.88 24.47
CA ASP A 87 -12.75 -3.29 23.13
C ASP A 87 -14.14 -2.77 22.75
N ARG A 88 -14.27 -2.38 21.46
CA ARG A 88 -15.51 -1.91 20.83
C ARG A 88 -16.05 -0.58 21.34
N VAL A 89 -15.32 0.13 22.20
CA VAL A 89 -15.63 1.52 22.51
C VAL A 89 -15.03 2.40 21.39
N PRO A 90 -15.82 3.28 20.75
CA PRO A 90 -15.28 4.16 19.72
C PRO A 90 -14.17 5.06 20.24
N PHE A 91 -13.01 5.03 19.58
CA PHE A 91 -11.91 5.92 19.91
C PHE A 91 -12.19 7.34 19.41
N GLN A 92 -12.02 8.33 20.29
CA GLN A 92 -12.06 9.75 19.95
C GLN A 92 -10.71 10.40 20.23
N SER A 93 -10.08 10.87 19.16
CA SER A 93 -8.80 11.58 19.22
C SER A 93 -8.94 12.95 19.88
N THR A 94 -7.97 13.30 20.70
CA THR A 94 -7.79 14.64 21.29
C THR A 94 -7.51 15.69 20.22
N ALA A 95 -6.97 15.30 19.06
CA ALA A 95 -6.80 16.17 17.90
C ALA A 95 -8.13 16.77 17.43
N ALA A 96 -9.26 16.08 17.63
CA ALA A 96 -10.59 16.57 17.27
C ALA A 96 -11.02 17.83 18.02
N GLY A 97 -10.36 18.16 19.15
CA GLY A 97 -10.58 19.41 19.88
C GLY A 97 -9.96 20.64 19.21
N TYR A 98 -9.11 20.46 18.20
CA TYR A 98 -8.45 21.55 17.48
C TYR A 98 -9.22 21.93 16.20
N PRO A 99 -9.18 23.20 15.77
CA PRO A 99 -9.78 23.62 14.51
C PRO A 99 -9.26 22.80 13.33
N ARG A 100 -10.15 22.37 12.42
CA ARG A 100 -9.74 21.71 11.18
C ARG A 100 -9.24 22.74 10.18
N LEU A 101 -8.23 22.34 9.39
CA LEU A 101 -7.81 23.12 8.24
C LEU A 101 -8.93 23.17 7.18
N PRO A 102 -8.98 24.24 6.36
CA PRO A 102 -10.00 24.38 5.33
C PRO A 102 -10.11 23.15 4.42
N ARG A 103 -11.33 22.82 4.02
CA ARG A 103 -11.60 21.82 2.98
C ARG A 103 -11.42 22.44 1.60
N TRP A 104 -11.26 21.61 0.58
CA TRP A 104 -11.32 22.07 -0.81
C TRP A 104 -12.66 22.81 -1.05
N PRO A 105 -12.67 24.00 -1.66
CA PRO A 105 -13.91 24.73 -1.90
C PRO A 105 -14.87 23.93 -2.77
N SER A 106 -16.16 23.90 -2.42
CA SER A 106 -17.17 23.14 -3.17
C SER A 106 -17.45 23.69 -4.57
N THR A 107 -17.15 24.96 -4.79
CA THR A 107 -17.27 25.65 -6.09
C THR A 107 -16.02 25.53 -6.95
N ALA A 108 -14.93 24.98 -6.41
CA ALA A 108 -13.67 24.86 -7.14
C ALA A 108 -13.68 23.65 -8.07
N PRO A 109 -12.89 23.67 -9.16
CA PRO A 109 -12.75 22.53 -10.05
C PRO A 109 -12.26 21.28 -9.32
N ALA A 110 -12.53 20.11 -9.91
CA ALA A 110 -12.10 18.84 -9.32
C ALA A 110 -10.56 18.72 -9.27
N LEU A 111 -10.04 18.22 -8.15
CA LEU A 111 -8.61 17.97 -8.00
C LEU A 111 -8.10 16.94 -9.02
N CYS A 112 -6.79 16.97 -9.25
CA CYS A 112 -6.10 15.97 -10.05
C CYS A 112 -6.20 14.59 -9.38
N THR A 113 -6.21 13.53 -10.19
CA THR A 113 -6.19 12.16 -9.69
C THR A 113 -5.01 11.41 -10.31
N ALA A 114 -4.46 10.46 -9.55
CA ALA A 114 -3.35 9.64 -10.01
C ALA A 114 -3.70 8.74 -11.20
N SER A 115 -4.98 8.38 -11.37
CA SER A 115 -5.45 7.38 -12.34
C SER A 115 -5.96 7.95 -13.67
N ALA A 116 -6.35 9.23 -13.72
CA ALA A 116 -7.03 9.79 -14.90
C ALA A 116 -6.07 10.36 -15.97
N GLY A 117 -4.77 10.49 -15.68
CA GLY A 117 -3.84 11.23 -16.54
C GLY A 117 -4.26 12.68 -16.77
N GLY A 118 -3.49 13.43 -17.58
CA GLY A 118 -3.91 14.73 -18.09
C GLY A 118 -4.10 15.85 -17.06
N CYS A 119 -3.52 15.71 -15.86
CA CYS A 119 -3.63 16.71 -14.78
C CYS A 119 -3.14 18.11 -15.24
N VAL A 120 -2.00 18.17 -15.93
CA VAL A 120 -1.47 19.43 -16.47
C VAL A 120 -2.46 20.09 -17.45
N GLN A 121 -3.05 19.29 -18.35
CA GLN A 121 -4.01 19.80 -19.32
C GLN A 121 -5.29 20.33 -18.65
N ARG A 122 -5.82 19.60 -17.67
CA ARG A 122 -7.00 20.03 -16.91
C ARG A 122 -6.78 21.34 -16.15
N VAL A 123 -5.59 21.51 -15.56
CA VAL A 123 -5.25 22.75 -14.86
C VAL A 123 -5.05 23.91 -15.83
N ARG A 124 -4.57 23.63 -17.05
CA ARG A 124 -4.41 24.63 -18.13
C ARG A 124 -5.73 25.17 -18.66
N GLU A 125 -6.82 24.40 -18.59
CA GLU A 125 -8.15 24.82 -19.03
C GLU A 125 -8.74 25.95 -18.15
N ASP A 126 -8.42 25.96 -16.84
CA ASP A 126 -8.89 27.01 -15.92
C ASP A 126 -7.86 27.29 -14.79
N PRO A 127 -6.69 27.88 -15.12
CA PRO A 127 -5.61 28.05 -14.16
C PRO A 127 -5.98 29.00 -13.03
N GLN A 128 -6.86 29.98 -13.28
CA GLN A 128 -7.24 30.97 -12.27
C GLN A 128 -8.16 30.35 -11.21
N ALA A 129 -9.15 29.54 -11.58
CA ALA A 129 -10.00 28.89 -10.59
C ALA A 129 -9.23 27.94 -9.66
N TYR A 130 -8.21 27.23 -10.20
CA TYR A 130 -7.30 26.45 -9.35
C TYR A 130 -6.44 27.35 -8.44
N ALA A 131 -5.92 28.46 -8.96
CA ALA A 131 -5.12 29.39 -8.17
C ALA A 131 -5.91 29.94 -6.98
N ASP A 132 -7.12 30.42 -7.23
CA ASP A 132 -8.01 30.98 -6.20
C ASP A 132 -8.36 29.93 -5.13
N ALA A 133 -8.67 28.70 -5.55
CA ALA A 133 -8.96 27.61 -4.63
C ALA A 133 -7.76 27.23 -3.76
N LEU A 134 -6.55 27.21 -4.34
CA LEU A 134 -5.32 26.82 -3.65
C LEU A 134 -4.84 27.83 -2.61
N VAL A 135 -5.22 29.11 -2.71
CA VAL A 135 -4.91 30.12 -1.68
C VAL A 135 -5.40 29.65 -0.31
N THR A 136 -6.61 29.10 -0.23
CA THR A 136 -7.20 28.59 1.02
C THR A 136 -6.52 27.33 1.55
N GLN A 137 -5.72 26.65 0.71
CA GLN A 137 -5.07 25.37 1.01
C GLN A 137 -3.59 25.51 1.37
N ALA A 138 -3.02 26.73 1.37
CA ALA A 138 -1.61 26.96 1.64
C ALA A 138 -1.09 26.30 2.94
N PRO A 139 -1.83 26.34 4.08
CA PRO A 139 -1.38 25.66 5.31
C PRO A 139 -1.31 24.14 5.17
N MET A 140 -2.24 23.52 4.43
CA MET A 140 -2.24 22.07 4.18
C MET A 140 -1.07 21.68 3.27
N LEU A 141 -0.85 22.42 2.19
CA LEU A 141 0.27 22.18 1.26
C LEU A 141 1.63 22.30 1.96
N ALA A 142 1.80 23.30 2.83
CA ALA A 142 3.02 23.45 3.62
C ALA A 142 3.27 22.22 4.52
N ARG A 143 2.22 21.71 5.18
CA ARG A 143 2.31 20.49 6.01
C ARG A 143 2.63 19.25 5.19
N MET A 144 2.02 19.11 4.01
CA MET A 144 2.31 18.00 3.10
C MET A 144 3.77 18.01 2.64
N ARG A 145 4.30 19.16 2.23
CA ARG A 145 5.71 19.30 1.83
C ARG A 145 6.67 18.98 2.98
N ALA A 146 6.32 19.37 4.21
CA ALA A 146 7.12 19.05 5.39
C ALA A 146 7.18 17.55 5.72
N LEU A 147 6.31 16.71 5.14
CA LEU A 147 6.38 15.25 5.31
C LEU A 147 7.69 14.67 4.75
N ALA A 148 8.34 15.35 3.79
CA ALA A 148 9.62 14.88 3.24
C ALA A 148 10.78 14.91 4.25
N ASN A 149 10.60 15.59 5.39
CA ASN A 149 11.58 15.61 6.49
C ASN A 149 11.53 14.33 7.36
N TYR A 150 10.62 13.41 7.08
CA TYR A 150 10.48 12.15 7.82
C TYR A 150 11.14 11.00 7.08
N ALA A 151 11.85 10.15 7.80
CA ALA A 151 12.62 9.05 7.22
C ALA A 151 11.86 7.72 7.19
N ASP A 152 10.86 7.57 8.08
CA ASP A 152 10.18 6.31 8.31
C ASP A 152 8.70 6.51 8.72
N TYR A 153 7.92 5.43 8.71
CA TYR A 153 6.53 5.40 9.13
C TYR A 153 6.26 4.17 10.01
N ARG A 154 5.66 4.41 11.18
CA ARG A 154 5.10 3.35 12.04
C ARG A 154 3.99 3.89 12.93
N SER A 155 2.89 3.17 13.05
CA SER A 155 1.86 3.43 14.03
C SER A 155 2.38 3.22 15.46
N PRO A 156 2.23 4.20 16.37
CA PRO A 156 2.53 4.02 17.79
C PRO A 156 1.39 3.32 18.54
N PHE A 157 0.22 3.15 17.91
CA PHE A 157 -0.90 2.45 18.51
C PHE A 157 -0.66 0.95 18.54
N ARG A 158 -1.11 0.29 19.62
CA ARG A 158 -1.17 -1.18 19.66
C ARG A 158 -2.02 -1.71 18.49
N SER A 159 -1.61 -2.84 17.92
CA SER A 159 -2.38 -3.52 16.88
C SER A 159 -3.65 -4.12 17.48
N ARG A 160 -4.80 -3.65 16.99
CA ARG A 160 -6.17 -4.08 17.29
C ARG A 160 -7.00 -3.95 16.02
N GLY A 161 -8.15 -4.63 15.98
CA GLY A 161 -9.10 -4.51 14.87
C GLY A 161 -9.65 -3.10 14.64
N ASP A 162 -9.65 -2.27 15.68
CA ASP A 162 -10.12 -0.89 15.69
C ASP A 162 -8.97 0.14 15.78
N THR A 163 -7.73 -0.27 15.49
CA THR A 163 -6.57 0.65 15.51
C THR A 163 -6.84 1.83 14.58
N PRO A 164 -6.79 3.07 15.09
CA PRO A 164 -7.06 4.23 14.27
C PRO A 164 -5.95 4.44 13.24
N LEU A 165 -6.34 4.71 12.00
CA LEU A 165 -5.42 5.15 10.95
C LEU A 165 -5.19 6.67 11.06
N PRO A 166 -3.99 7.17 10.73
CA PRO A 166 -3.78 8.60 10.64
C PRO A 166 -4.49 9.15 9.39
N GLU A 167 -4.62 10.46 9.30
CA GLU A 167 -5.10 11.11 8.08
C GLU A 167 -4.11 10.83 6.93
N LEU A 168 -4.64 10.48 5.76
CA LEU A 168 -3.80 10.20 4.59
C LEU A 168 -3.29 11.51 3.96
N PRO A 169 -2.07 11.53 3.41
CA PRO A 169 -1.62 12.65 2.60
C PRO A 169 -2.63 12.94 1.48
N ARG A 170 -3.01 14.21 1.32
CA ARG A 170 -3.98 14.63 0.30
C ARG A 170 -3.32 14.73 -1.08
N MET A 171 -2.79 13.63 -1.61
CA MET A 171 -2.07 13.60 -2.88
C MET A 171 -2.75 14.39 -4.02
N PRO A 172 -4.07 14.26 -4.28
CA PRO A 172 -4.77 15.08 -5.27
C PRO A 172 -4.50 16.59 -5.16
N LEU A 173 -4.45 17.11 -3.94
CA LEU A 173 -4.21 18.53 -3.67
C LEU A 173 -2.79 18.96 -4.06
N SER A 174 -1.78 18.16 -3.70
CA SER A 174 -0.39 18.49 -4.02
C SER A 174 -0.08 18.31 -5.51
N MET A 175 -0.66 17.29 -6.15
CA MET A 175 -0.59 17.13 -7.61
C MET A 175 -1.17 18.33 -8.34
N THR A 176 -2.35 18.80 -7.93
CA THR A 176 -2.98 20.00 -8.51
C THR A 176 -2.11 21.24 -8.29
N ALA A 177 -1.52 21.41 -7.10
CA ALA A 177 -0.62 22.53 -6.83
C ALA A 177 0.63 22.52 -7.73
N SER A 178 1.29 21.37 -7.87
CA SER A 178 2.45 21.21 -8.75
C SER A 178 2.09 21.40 -10.23
N ALA A 179 0.93 20.90 -10.66
CA ALA A 179 0.45 21.12 -12.03
C ALA A 179 0.15 22.61 -12.29
N LEU A 180 -0.43 23.33 -11.33
CA LEU A 180 -0.64 24.77 -11.45
C LEU A 180 0.68 25.53 -11.48
N ASP A 181 1.63 25.20 -10.61
CA ASP A 181 2.99 25.77 -10.63
C ASP A 181 3.60 25.60 -12.02
N PHE A 182 3.44 24.43 -12.64
CA PHE A 182 3.94 24.14 -13.98
C PHE A 182 3.24 24.98 -15.06
N VAL A 183 1.91 25.00 -15.07
CA VAL A 183 1.09 25.79 -16.02
C VAL A 183 1.41 27.29 -15.93
N GLN A 184 1.72 27.79 -14.73
CA GLN A 184 2.09 29.19 -14.52
C GLN A 184 3.58 29.47 -14.74
N GLY A 185 4.33 28.54 -15.33
CA GLY A 185 5.73 28.71 -15.69
C GLY A 185 6.71 28.60 -14.51
N ARG A 186 6.26 28.25 -13.30
CA ARG A 186 7.11 27.95 -12.14
C ARG A 186 7.65 26.51 -12.21
N THR A 187 8.29 26.18 -13.34
CA THR A 187 8.73 24.83 -13.70
C THR A 187 9.60 24.17 -12.62
N THR A 188 10.61 24.87 -12.10
CA THR A 188 11.50 24.31 -11.06
C THR A 188 10.73 23.97 -9.78
N GLN A 189 9.78 24.83 -9.38
CA GLN A 189 8.95 24.60 -8.20
C GLN A 189 8.02 23.40 -8.40
N ALA A 190 7.38 23.31 -9.57
CA ALA A 190 6.51 22.19 -9.92
C ALA A 190 7.25 20.85 -9.88
N LEU A 191 8.38 20.75 -10.58
CA LEU A 191 9.20 19.54 -10.61
C LEU A 191 9.69 19.20 -9.19
N SER A 192 10.15 20.20 -8.44
CA SER A 192 10.59 20.00 -7.06
C SER A 192 9.47 19.41 -6.19
N GLY A 193 8.24 19.94 -6.31
CA GLY A 193 7.08 19.48 -5.53
C GLY A 193 6.72 18.03 -5.82
N VAL A 194 6.67 17.63 -7.09
CA VAL A 194 6.39 16.24 -7.48
C VAL A 194 7.46 15.28 -6.96
N CYS A 195 8.73 15.67 -7.00
CA CYS A 195 9.83 14.86 -6.47
C CYS A 195 9.81 14.77 -4.94
N THR A 196 9.42 15.85 -4.24
CA THR A 196 9.21 15.86 -2.79
C THR A 196 8.08 14.89 -2.40
N ASP A 197 6.95 14.91 -3.12
CA ASP A 197 5.84 14.00 -2.87
C ASP A 197 6.19 12.54 -3.17
N ALA A 198 7.00 12.29 -4.20
CA ALA A 198 7.54 10.96 -4.49
C ALA A 198 8.43 10.44 -3.34
N GLN A 199 9.25 11.30 -2.72
CA GLN A 199 10.05 10.92 -1.55
C GLN A 199 9.16 10.53 -0.35
N VAL A 200 8.11 11.31 -0.07
CA VAL A 200 7.10 10.99 0.95
C VAL A 200 6.43 9.64 0.64
N ALA A 201 6.05 9.43 -0.62
CA ALA A 201 5.42 8.19 -1.06
C ALA A 201 6.32 6.96 -0.84
N ARG A 202 7.64 7.07 -1.06
CA ARG A 202 8.59 5.98 -0.76
C ARG A 202 8.64 5.64 0.72
N VAL A 203 8.58 6.65 1.60
CA VAL A 203 8.55 6.40 3.06
C VAL A 203 7.32 5.59 3.44
N LEU A 204 6.15 5.98 2.92
CA LEU A 204 4.90 5.25 3.16
C LEU A 204 4.89 3.85 2.55
N MET A 205 5.41 3.71 1.33
CA MET A 205 5.51 2.41 0.64
C MET A 205 6.36 1.41 1.45
N ARG A 206 7.41 1.89 2.12
CA ARG A 206 8.28 1.06 2.99
C ARG A 206 7.71 0.84 4.40
N SER A 207 6.49 1.30 4.68
CA SER A 207 5.80 1.04 5.95
C SER A 207 5.89 -0.44 6.31
N SER A 208 6.26 -0.71 7.57
CA SER A 208 6.55 -2.07 8.05
C SER A 208 5.45 -2.68 8.92
N ASP A 209 4.38 -1.93 9.18
CA ASP A 209 3.34 -2.32 10.12
C ASP A 209 1.92 -2.18 9.55
N ASN A 210 1.76 -1.68 8.33
CA ASN A 210 0.43 -1.45 7.74
C ASN A 210 0.42 -1.59 6.21
N LEU A 211 -0.24 -2.65 5.74
CA LEU A 211 -0.38 -2.95 4.31
C LEU A 211 -1.14 -1.85 3.55
N ALA A 212 -2.18 -1.27 4.14
CA ALA A 212 -2.94 -0.21 3.49
C ALA A 212 -2.06 1.02 3.22
N ILE A 213 -1.22 1.41 4.18
CA ILE A 213 -0.27 2.52 4.05
C ILE A 213 0.79 2.22 2.97
N THR A 214 1.30 0.99 2.92
CA THR A 214 2.19 0.54 1.84
C THR A 214 1.54 0.70 0.46
N MET A 215 0.28 0.28 0.30
CA MET A 215 -0.47 0.42 -0.96
C MET A 215 -0.74 1.87 -1.33
N ILE A 216 -1.04 2.72 -0.34
CA ILE A 216 -1.22 4.17 -0.55
C ILE A 216 0.09 4.81 -1.01
N GLY A 217 1.22 4.49 -0.37
CA GLY A 217 2.54 4.95 -0.80
C GLY A 217 2.86 4.54 -2.23
N ALA A 218 2.55 3.31 -2.61
CA ALA A 218 2.75 2.83 -3.98
C ALA A 218 1.90 3.59 -5.02
N ALA A 219 0.61 3.83 -4.71
CA ALA A 219 -0.26 4.62 -5.57
C ALA A 219 0.21 6.08 -5.68
N MET A 220 0.65 6.68 -4.57
CA MET A 220 1.21 8.02 -4.53
C MET A 220 2.46 8.14 -5.39
N LEU A 221 3.35 7.16 -5.31
CA LEU A 221 4.60 7.17 -6.06
C LEU A 221 4.36 7.06 -7.56
N ARG A 222 3.45 6.17 -7.99
CA ARG A 222 3.07 6.04 -9.41
C ARG A 222 2.42 7.29 -9.97
N GLY A 223 1.48 7.90 -9.25
CA GLY A 223 0.82 9.12 -9.74
C GLY A 223 1.78 10.31 -9.84
N ASN A 224 2.71 10.47 -8.90
CA ASN A 224 3.76 11.49 -9.00
C ASN A 224 4.74 11.19 -10.13
N ALA A 225 5.12 9.93 -10.35
CA ALA A 225 5.94 9.53 -11.50
C ALA A 225 5.26 9.90 -12.83
N GLN A 226 3.96 9.65 -12.96
CA GLN A 226 3.19 10.01 -14.16
C GLN A 226 3.13 11.52 -14.37
N LEU A 227 2.81 12.28 -13.31
CA LEU A 227 2.77 13.75 -13.39
C LEU A 227 4.13 14.35 -13.76
N PHE A 228 5.22 13.79 -13.21
CA PHE A 228 6.58 14.18 -13.57
C PHE A 228 6.86 13.91 -15.05
N ALA A 229 6.48 12.73 -15.57
CA ALA A 229 6.62 12.42 -16.98
C ALA A 229 5.80 13.36 -17.89
N ASP A 230 4.56 13.67 -17.50
CA ASP A 230 3.70 14.62 -18.22
C ASP A 230 4.33 16.03 -18.29
N MET A 231 4.97 16.50 -17.21
CA MET A 231 5.71 17.77 -17.21
C MET A 231 6.94 17.70 -18.12
N LEU A 232 7.74 16.63 -18.02
CA LEU A 232 8.93 16.47 -18.88
C LEU A 232 8.60 16.40 -20.37
N ALA A 233 7.42 15.88 -20.72
CA ALA A 233 6.97 15.82 -22.11
C ALA A 233 6.83 17.21 -22.77
N GLU A 234 6.56 18.24 -21.97
CA GLU A 234 6.38 19.61 -22.41
C GLU A 234 7.64 20.47 -22.25
N LEU A 235 8.72 19.92 -21.68
CA LEU A 235 9.97 20.64 -21.45
C LEU A 235 11.04 20.27 -22.47
N PRO A 236 11.91 21.22 -22.87
CA PRO A 236 13.14 20.90 -23.60
C PRO A 236 13.96 19.86 -22.86
N ALA A 237 14.60 18.94 -23.58
CA ALA A 237 15.45 17.92 -22.97
C ALA A 237 16.58 18.55 -22.12
N GLN A 238 17.05 19.74 -22.50
CA GLN A 238 18.12 20.48 -21.82
C GLN A 238 17.65 21.19 -20.53
N GLN A 239 16.35 21.19 -20.23
CA GLN A 239 15.82 21.81 -19.01
C GLN A 239 16.49 21.20 -17.77
N SER A 240 17.04 22.04 -16.90
CA SER A 240 17.64 21.59 -15.65
C SER A 240 16.58 21.01 -14.71
N LEU A 241 16.91 19.89 -14.09
CA LEU A 241 16.03 19.20 -13.13
C LEU A 241 16.54 19.44 -11.71
N PRO A 242 15.65 19.55 -10.71
CA PRO A 242 16.05 19.59 -9.31
C PRO A 242 16.85 18.33 -8.91
N MET A 243 17.97 18.50 -8.20
CA MET A 243 18.91 17.41 -7.92
C MET A 243 18.25 16.23 -7.15
N HIS A 244 17.30 16.51 -6.25
CA HIS A 244 16.65 15.47 -5.44
C HIS A 244 15.69 14.58 -6.24
N CYS A 245 15.29 14.99 -7.46
CA CYS A 245 14.42 14.19 -8.32
C CYS A 245 15.07 12.85 -8.72
N ALA A 246 16.39 12.82 -8.91
CA ALA A 246 17.12 11.59 -9.22
C ALA A 246 16.98 10.56 -8.11
N ALA A 247 17.07 10.99 -6.84
CA ALA A 247 16.89 10.11 -5.68
C ALA A 247 15.43 9.71 -5.48
N ALA A 248 14.49 10.65 -5.69
CA ALA A 248 13.05 10.38 -5.53
C ALA A 248 12.56 9.28 -6.49
N PHE A 249 13.01 9.32 -7.75
CA PHE A 249 12.60 8.37 -8.80
C PHE A 249 13.62 7.29 -9.12
N ALA A 250 14.65 7.11 -8.29
CA ALA A 250 15.62 6.03 -8.45
C ALA A 250 14.90 4.67 -8.51
N PRO A 251 15.42 3.68 -9.27
CA PRO A 251 14.84 2.34 -9.32
C PRO A 251 14.59 1.78 -7.91
N ALA A 252 13.44 1.14 -7.70
CA ALA A 252 13.13 0.53 -6.41
C ALA A 252 13.97 -0.73 -6.19
N THR A 253 14.38 -0.97 -4.95
CA THR A 253 15.02 -2.23 -4.58
C THR A 253 14.00 -3.34 -4.38
N THR A 254 14.44 -4.60 -4.44
CA THR A 254 13.60 -5.76 -4.16
C THR A 254 12.95 -5.67 -2.76
N GLN A 255 13.68 -5.16 -1.78
CA GLN A 255 13.16 -4.97 -0.42
C GLN A 255 12.10 -3.87 -0.35
N GLU A 256 12.22 -2.81 -1.15
CA GLU A 256 11.21 -1.74 -1.21
C GLU A 256 9.89 -2.19 -1.82
N ILE A 257 9.92 -3.19 -2.72
CA ILE A 257 8.72 -3.72 -3.36
C ILE A 257 8.23 -5.05 -2.78
N SER A 258 8.91 -5.62 -1.79
CA SER A 258 8.45 -6.85 -1.14
C SER A 258 7.33 -6.55 -0.14
N LEU A 259 6.26 -7.34 -0.17
CA LEU A 259 5.20 -7.31 0.85
C LEU A 259 5.63 -7.86 2.22
N CYS A 260 6.85 -8.38 2.37
CA CYS A 260 7.31 -9.06 3.59
C CYS A 260 7.00 -8.28 4.89
N HIS A 261 7.44 -7.02 4.97
CA HIS A 261 7.21 -6.22 6.18
C HIS A 261 5.73 -5.83 6.33
N ALA A 262 5.06 -5.44 5.24
CA ALA A 262 3.65 -5.10 5.25
C ALA A 262 2.77 -6.25 5.78
N LEU A 263 3.06 -7.49 5.37
CA LEU A 263 2.32 -8.68 5.82
C LEU A 263 2.65 -9.07 7.26
N HIS A 264 3.88 -8.84 7.72
CA HIS A 264 4.19 -8.96 9.15
C HIS A 264 3.34 -7.97 9.98
N GLY A 265 3.19 -6.73 9.53
CA GLY A 265 2.27 -5.75 10.12
C GLY A 265 0.82 -6.23 10.14
N GLU A 266 0.33 -6.65 8.97
CA GLU A 266 -1.03 -7.18 8.78
C GLU A 266 -1.31 -8.36 9.73
N SER A 267 -0.36 -9.29 9.88
CA SER A 267 -0.51 -10.43 10.78
C SER A 267 -0.75 -10.03 12.23
N ARG A 268 -0.14 -8.93 12.70
CA ARG A 268 -0.34 -8.45 14.08
C ARG A 268 -1.74 -7.91 14.29
N MET A 269 -2.28 -7.20 13.29
CA MET A 269 -3.68 -6.78 13.30
C MET A 269 -4.61 -7.99 13.31
N VAL A 270 -4.41 -8.95 12.40
CA VAL A 270 -5.24 -10.16 12.32
C VAL A 270 -5.15 -11.01 13.59
N PHE A 271 -3.97 -11.14 14.18
CA PHE A 271 -3.77 -11.94 15.40
C PHE A 271 -4.34 -11.27 16.65
N SER A 272 -4.37 -9.93 16.71
CA SER A 272 -5.06 -9.21 17.80
C SER A 272 -6.57 -9.52 17.82
N LEU A 273 -7.21 -9.60 16.65
CA LEU A 273 -8.63 -9.97 16.53
C LEU A 273 -8.94 -11.38 17.06
N LEU A 274 -7.96 -12.30 17.01
CA LEU A 274 -8.09 -13.64 17.56
C LEU A 274 -7.95 -13.67 19.09
N GLN A 275 -7.21 -12.71 19.67
CA GLN A 275 -6.99 -12.58 21.11
C GLN A 275 -8.16 -11.84 21.80
N ASP A 276 -8.79 -10.89 21.11
CA ASP A 276 -9.90 -10.06 21.62
C ASP A 276 -11.29 -10.74 21.46
N ALA A 277 -11.33 -12.04 21.15
CA ALA A 277 -12.57 -12.79 21.06
C ALA A 277 -13.21 -12.93 22.47
N PRO A 278 -14.45 -12.47 22.68
CA PRO A 278 -15.01 -12.32 24.03
C PRO A 278 -15.14 -13.65 24.77
N ALA A 279 -14.82 -13.63 26.07
CA ALA A 279 -15.16 -14.71 26.99
C ALA A 279 -16.69 -14.87 27.09
N PRO A 280 -17.22 -16.10 27.12
CA PRO A 280 -18.64 -16.38 26.95
C PRO A 280 -19.41 -16.19 28.25
N HIS A 281 -19.66 -14.95 28.68
CA HIS A 281 -20.41 -14.71 29.92
C HIS A 281 -21.94 -14.56 29.72
N ASP A 282 -22.43 -14.20 28.52
CA ASP A 282 -23.86 -13.93 28.28
C ASP A 282 -24.52 -14.79 27.17
N ARG A 283 -23.95 -15.97 26.86
CA ARG A 283 -24.38 -16.76 25.69
C ARG A 283 -25.10 -18.08 26.02
N GLY A 284 -26.01 -18.48 25.12
CA GLY A 284 -26.77 -19.73 25.20
C GLY A 284 -25.85 -20.98 25.25
N TRP A 285 -26.37 -22.13 25.66
CA TRP A 285 -25.55 -23.34 25.89
C TRP A 285 -24.79 -23.82 24.64
N LEU A 286 -25.37 -23.70 23.45
CA LEU A 286 -24.73 -24.01 22.15
C LEU A 286 -23.58 -23.04 21.83
N GLU A 287 -23.74 -21.77 22.19
CA GLU A 287 -22.74 -20.73 21.98
C GLU A 287 -21.61 -20.73 23.02
N ARG A 288 -21.76 -21.49 24.12
CA ARG A 288 -20.68 -21.81 25.06
C ARG A 288 -19.73 -22.90 24.54
N VAL A 289 -20.17 -23.74 23.60
CA VAL A 289 -19.33 -24.76 22.95
C VAL A 289 -18.46 -24.14 21.85
N GLY A 290 -18.95 -23.09 21.16
CA GLY A 290 -18.22 -22.39 20.09
C GLY A 290 -16.82 -21.87 20.47
N PRO A 291 -16.62 -21.20 21.62
CA PRO A 291 -15.30 -20.78 22.11
C PRO A 291 -14.36 -21.94 22.43
N GLN A 292 -14.87 -23.16 22.67
CA GLN A 292 -14.05 -24.36 22.92
C GLN A 292 -13.52 -25.00 21.64
N LEU A 293 -13.95 -24.52 20.45
CA LEU A 293 -13.49 -24.95 19.13
C LEU A 293 -12.63 -23.90 18.42
N LEU A 294 -12.20 -22.84 19.15
CA LEU A 294 -11.23 -21.87 18.69
C LEU A 294 -9.94 -22.04 19.51
N ASP A 295 -8.92 -22.62 18.88
CA ASP A 295 -7.56 -22.65 19.40
C ASP A 295 -6.78 -21.49 18.74
N GLY A 296 -6.54 -20.44 19.53
CA GLY A 296 -5.89 -19.23 19.03
C GLY A 296 -4.49 -19.47 18.49
N GLU A 297 -3.69 -20.32 19.16
CA GLU A 297 -2.32 -20.60 18.71
C GLU A 297 -2.32 -21.43 17.43
N ARG A 298 -3.17 -22.45 17.33
CA ARG A 298 -3.32 -23.23 16.09
C ARG A 298 -3.84 -22.39 14.94
N THR A 299 -4.77 -21.48 15.21
CA THR A 299 -5.31 -20.58 14.18
C THR A 299 -4.24 -19.61 13.69
N GLN A 300 -3.45 -19.03 14.60
CA GLN A 300 -2.30 -18.20 14.23
C GLN A 300 -1.27 -18.99 13.41
N ALA A 301 -0.94 -20.22 13.82
CA ALA A 301 0.00 -21.08 13.10
C ALA A 301 -0.51 -21.46 11.70
N LEU A 302 -1.79 -21.80 11.59
CA LEU A 302 -2.46 -22.10 10.32
C LEU A 302 -2.41 -20.92 9.34
N LEU A 303 -2.58 -19.68 9.85
CA LEU A 303 -2.55 -18.46 9.05
C LEU A 303 -1.13 -17.95 8.76
N ALA A 304 -0.14 -18.29 9.59
CA ALA A 304 1.19 -17.70 9.53
C ALA A 304 1.87 -17.77 8.14
N PRO A 305 1.79 -18.88 7.38
CA PRO A 305 2.34 -18.94 6.03
C PRO A 305 1.75 -17.91 5.05
N THR A 306 0.49 -17.51 5.23
CA THR A 306 -0.16 -16.46 4.42
C THR A 306 0.46 -15.07 4.66
N PHE A 307 1.19 -14.88 5.76
CA PHE A 307 1.84 -13.61 6.09
C PHE A 307 3.38 -13.62 5.97
N THR A 308 4.01 -14.78 5.77
CA THR A 308 5.48 -14.90 5.65
C THR A 308 5.97 -15.21 4.24
N TRP A 309 5.09 -15.62 3.33
CA TRP A 309 5.48 -16.04 1.96
C TRP A 309 6.29 -14.97 1.22
N ALA A 310 5.93 -13.69 1.37
CA ALA A 310 6.57 -12.57 0.69
C ALA A 310 8.03 -12.34 1.13
N CYS A 311 8.45 -12.94 2.24
CA CYS A 311 9.82 -12.88 2.76
C CYS A 311 10.71 -14.01 2.19
N SER A 312 10.13 -14.98 1.49
CA SER A 312 10.86 -16.17 1.05
C SER A 312 11.86 -15.86 -0.07
N ALA A 313 13.00 -16.56 -0.08
CA ALA A 313 14.02 -16.39 -1.11
C ALA A 313 13.50 -16.61 -2.55
N PRO A 314 12.63 -17.60 -2.83
CA PRO A 314 12.04 -17.75 -4.17
C PRO A 314 11.23 -16.53 -4.61
N VAL A 315 10.42 -15.95 -3.72
CA VAL A 315 9.64 -14.74 -4.03
C VAL A 315 10.56 -13.56 -4.28
N LEU A 316 11.57 -13.34 -3.43
CA LEU A 316 12.54 -12.26 -3.63
C LEU A 316 13.31 -12.40 -4.94
N ALA A 317 13.60 -13.63 -5.39
CA ALA A 317 14.25 -13.90 -6.67
C ALA A 317 13.34 -13.56 -7.86
N VAL A 318 12.04 -13.88 -7.78
CA VAL A 318 11.02 -13.49 -8.79
C VAL A 318 10.91 -11.97 -8.88
N LEU A 319 10.85 -11.29 -7.73
CA LEU A 319 10.77 -9.82 -7.68
C LEU A 319 12.03 -9.15 -8.22
N ALA A 320 13.22 -9.66 -7.90
CA ALA A 320 14.49 -9.13 -8.40
C ALA A 320 14.62 -9.24 -9.93
N GLN A 321 13.95 -10.21 -10.54
CA GLN A 321 13.92 -10.41 -12.00
C GLN A 321 12.77 -9.67 -12.68
N ASP A 322 11.92 -8.95 -11.92
CA ASP A 322 10.71 -8.31 -12.43
C ASP A 322 9.79 -9.30 -13.16
N GLN A 323 9.66 -10.53 -12.64
CA GLN A 323 8.74 -11.55 -13.13
C GLN A 323 7.40 -11.43 -12.41
N ALA A 324 6.29 -11.57 -13.14
CA ALA A 324 4.95 -11.60 -12.54
C ALA A 324 4.90 -12.66 -11.43
N LEU A 325 4.52 -12.25 -10.21
CA LEU A 325 4.32 -13.21 -9.13
C LEU A 325 3.23 -14.21 -9.54
N PRO A 326 3.50 -15.53 -9.53
CA PRO A 326 2.48 -16.55 -9.73
C PRO A 326 1.40 -16.49 -8.64
N GLN A 327 0.14 -16.66 -9.01
CA GLN A 327 -0.99 -16.56 -8.08
C GLN A 327 -0.95 -17.63 -6.98
N ASP A 328 -0.43 -18.80 -7.29
CA ASP A 328 -0.22 -19.93 -6.38
C ASP A 328 0.97 -19.75 -5.42
N SER A 329 1.72 -18.65 -5.53
CA SER A 329 2.79 -18.30 -4.59
C SER A 329 2.26 -17.90 -3.21
N VAL A 330 0.97 -17.55 -3.08
CA VAL A 330 0.34 -17.21 -1.80
C VAL A 330 -0.21 -18.48 -1.15
N PRO A 331 0.34 -18.94 -0.01
CA PRO A 331 -0.08 -20.17 0.62
C PRO A 331 -1.55 -20.13 1.04
N VAL A 332 -2.27 -21.22 0.79
CA VAL A 332 -3.65 -21.43 1.23
C VAL A 332 -3.67 -22.24 2.51
N PRO A 333 -4.33 -21.78 3.59
CA PRO A 333 -4.50 -22.57 4.80
C PRO A 333 -5.18 -23.92 4.54
N GLU A 334 -4.63 -25.00 5.08
CA GLU A 334 -5.22 -26.35 4.98
C GLU A 334 -6.35 -26.55 5.99
N THR A 335 -7.58 -26.23 5.59
CA THR A 335 -8.75 -26.20 6.49
C THR A 335 -9.55 -27.50 6.53
N THR A 336 -9.12 -28.56 5.83
CA THR A 336 -9.79 -29.87 5.77
C THR A 336 -9.06 -30.97 6.54
N SER A 337 -8.01 -30.62 7.28
CA SER A 337 -7.21 -31.59 8.04
C SER A 337 -7.86 -32.01 9.36
N VAL A 338 -7.40 -33.13 9.93
CA VAL A 338 -7.86 -33.61 11.25
C VAL A 338 -7.67 -32.57 12.35
N THR A 339 -6.70 -31.66 12.20
CA THR A 339 -6.43 -30.58 13.16
C THR A 339 -7.57 -29.58 13.29
N CYS A 340 -8.47 -29.52 12.30
CA CYS A 340 -9.64 -28.65 12.31
C CYS A 340 -10.78 -29.17 13.17
N VAL A 341 -10.79 -30.44 13.60
CA VAL A 341 -11.87 -30.94 14.48
C VAL A 341 -11.87 -30.23 15.83
N ALA A 342 -10.70 -30.05 16.44
CA ALA A 342 -10.53 -29.32 17.69
C ALA A 342 -10.39 -27.79 17.51
N ASN A 343 -10.22 -27.31 16.26
CA ASN A 343 -10.09 -25.89 15.92
C ASN A 343 -11.07 -25.47 14.80
N ALA A 344 -12.31 -25.96 14.86
CA ALA A 344 -13.26 -25.80 13.76
C ALA A 344 -13.56 -24.33 13.45
N SER A 345 -13.70 -23.49 14.49
CA SER A 345 -13.90 -22.05 14.32
C SER A 345 -12.68 -21.37 13.72
N GLY A 346 -11.47 -21.76 14.13
CA GLY A 346 -10.23 -21.24 13.57
C GLY A 346 -10.04 -21.58 12.09
N CYS A 347 -10.34 -22.82 11.70
CA CYS A 347 -10.28 -23.24 10.29
C CYS A 347 -11.35 -22.57 9.43
N LEU A 348 -12.56 -22.35 9.99
CA LEU A 348 -13.59 -21.56 9.31
C LEU A 348 -13.11 -20.12 9.08
N LEU A 349 -12.55 -19.47 10.10
CA LEU A 349 -11.98 -18.12 9.98
C LEU A 349 -10.85 -18.07 8.94
N ALA A 350 -9.99 -19.10 8.89
CA ALA A 350 -8.91 -19.18 7.89
C ALA A 350 -9.42 -19.40 6.45
N SER A 351 -10.65 -19.90 6.30
CA SER A 351 -11.30 -20.18 5.00
C SER A 351 -12.04 -18.99 4.38
N VAL A 352 -12.31 -17.92 5.16
CA VAL A 352 -13.02 -16.73 4.64
C VAL A 352 -12.18 -15.94 3.64
N SER A 353 -12.83 -15.11 2.82
CA SER A 353 -12.18 -14.38 1.74
C SER A 353 -10.96 -13.59 2.24
N ARG A 354 -9.80 -13.91 1.66
CA ARG A 354 -8.54 -13.22 1.95
C ARG A 354 -8.38 -12.04 1.00
N PRO A 355 -7.72 -10.95 1.41
CA PRO A 355 -7.29 -9.93 0.48
C PRO A 355 -6.46 -10.56 -0.64
N ASP A 356 -6.55 -9.99 -1.85
CA ASP A 356 -5.81 -10.44 -3.02
C ASP A 356 -4.34 -9.99 -2.89
N TYR A 357 -3.58 -10.66 -2.02
CA TYR A 357 -2.19 -10.33 -1.72
C TYR A 357 -1.27 -10.44 -2.95
N ALA A 358 -1.60 -11.34 -3.88
CA ALA A 358 -0.88 -11.44 -5.15
C ALA A 358 -1.07 -10.16 -5.98
N ASN A 359 -2.30 -9.66 -6.10
CA ASN A 359 -2.55 -8.39 -6.78
C ASN A 359 -1.90 -7.18 -6.06
N TYR A 360 -1.85 -7.17 -4.72
CA TYR A 360 -1.08 -6.14 -3.99
C TYR A 360 0.42 -6.21 -4.27
N GLN A 361 0.99 -7.41 -4.38
CA GLN A 361 2.38 -7.58 -4.80
C GLN A 361 2.60 -7.10 -6.23
N HIS A 362 1.67 -7.39 -7.15
CA HIS A 362 1.71 -6.88 -8.50
C HIS A 362 1.66 -5.34 -8.55
N LYS A 363 0.85 -4.68 -7.71
CA LYS A 363 0.84 -3.21 -7.61
C LYS A 363 2.20 -2.63 -7.20
N LEU A 364 2.95 -3.32 -6.33
CA LEU A 364 4.33 -2.92 -5.98
C LEU A 364 5.31 -3.16 -7.13
N GLN A 365 5.19 -4.28 -7.85
CA GLN A 365 5.99 -4.54 -9.05
C GLN A 365 5.73 -3.48 -10.14
N ASP A 366 4.48 -3.12 -10.37
CA ASP A 366 4.10 -2.06 -11.29
C ASP A 366 4.62 -0.69 -10.86
N THR A 367 4.71 -0.45 -9.55
CA THR A 367 5.36 0.74 -9.00
C THR A 367 6.86 0.74 -9.27
N ALA A 368 7.57 -0.37 -9.08
CA ALA A 368 8.99 -0.47 -9.46
C ALA A 368 9.21 -0.22 -10.95
N ALA A 369 8.36 -0.78 -11.82
CA ALA A 369 8.51 -0.54 -13.26
C ALA A 369 8.16 0.89 -13.66
N ALA A 370 7.21 1.56 -13.00
CA ALA A 370 6.98 2.99 -13.20
C ALA A 370 8.24 3.82 -12.89
N LEU A 371 8.93 3.53 -11.78
CA LEU A 371 10.20 4.18 -11.43
C LEU A 371 11.31 3.89 -12.45
N ARG A 372 11.38 2.63 -12.94
CA ARG A 372 12.30 2.26 -14.01
C ARG A 372 12.00 3.04 -15.29
N THR A 373 10.73 3.22 -15.65
CA THR A 373 10.33 4.04 -16.80
C THR A 373 10.79 5.48 -16.66
N VAL A 374 10.57 6.12 -15.50
CA VAL A 374 11.05 7.48 -15.25
C VAL A 374 12.58 7.54 -15.29
N SER A 375 13.28 6.57 -14.68
CA SER A 375 14.74 6.49 -14.75
C SER A 375 15.26 6.34 -16.18
N THR A 376 14.58 5.55 -17.02
CA THR A 376 14.85 5.44 -18.46
C THR A 376 14.66 6.78 -19.17
N MET A 377 13.59 7.52 -18.87
CA MET A 377 13.36 8.85 -19.44
C MET A 377 14.47 9.84 -19.08
N LEU A 378 14.91 9.84 -17.81
CA LEU A 378 16.03 10.66 -17.35
C LEU A 378 17.32 10.28 -18.07
N TRP A 379 17.61 8.98 -18.21
CA TRP A 379 18.77 8.51 -18.96
C TRP A 379 18.73 8.94 -20.44
N LEU A 380 17.57 8.81 -21.09
CA LEU A 380 17.38 9.26 -22.48
C LEU A 380 17.55 10.77 -22.64
N ARG A 381 17.19 11.55 -21.62
CA ARG A 381 17.39 13.00 -21.62
C ARG A 381 18.86 13.38 -21.51
N ASP A 382 19.62 12.64 -20.70
CA ASP A 382 21.05 12.86 -20.50
C ASP A 382 21.92 12.29 -21.65
N HIS A 383 21.33 11.44 -22.51
CA HIS A 383 21.98 10.86 -23.71
C HIS A 383 21.20 11.26 -24.98
N PRO A 384 21.20 12.54 -25.36
CA PRO A 384 20.56 12.98 -26.59
C PRO A 384 21.26 12.33 -27.79
N ALA A 385 20.49 11.85 -28.76
CA ALA A 385 21.02 11.30 -29.99
C ALA A 385 20.15 11.79 -31.15
N ASP A 386 20.67 12.75 -31.92
CA ASP A 386 19.88 13.50 -32.91
C ASP A 386 19.35 12.63 -34.06
N ALA A 387 19.92 11.44 -34.30
CA ALA A 387 19.53 10.56 -35.42
C ALA A 387 19.32 9.08 -35.03
N THR A 388 19.53 8.68 -33.78
CA THR A 388 19.40 7.26 -33.39
C THR A 388 17.93 6.92 -33.08
N PRO A 389 17.32 5.93 -33.75
CA PRO A 389 15.95 5.50 -33.47
C PRO A 389 15.76 5.13 -31.99
N LEU A 390 14.61 5.49 -31.41
CA LEU A 390 14.32 5.24 -29.99
C LEU A 390 14.48 3.77 -29.60
N THR A 391 14.10 2.84 -30.47
CA THR A 391 14.26 1.39 -30.25
C THR A 391 15.73 0.99 -30.05
N GLN A 392 16.65 1.57 -30.83
CA GLN A 392 18.09 1.35 -30.65
C GLN A 392 18.62 1.99 -29.37
N ARG A 393 18.09 3.16 -29.00
CA ARG A 393 18.44 3.83 -27.73
C ARG A 393 17.98 3.01 -26.52
N LEU A 394 16.79 2.40 -26.58
CA LEU A 394 16.32 1.47 -25.55
C LEU A 394 17.19 0.21 -25.46
N ALA A 395 17.68 -0.30 -26.60
CA ALA A 395 18.63 -1.42 -26.59
C ALA A 395 19.96 -1.05 -25.91
N ALA A 396 20.41 0.21 -26.04
CA ALA A 396 21.63 0.73 -25.42
C ALA A 396 21.50 1.03 -23.90
N LEU A 397 20.30 0.90 -23.31
CA LEU A 397 20.10 1.15 -21.89
C LEU A 397 21.01 0.29 -21.00
N PRO A 398 21.44 0.80 -19.83
CA PRO A 398 22.02 -0.02 -18.79
C PRO A 398 21.13 -1.23 -18.46
N LEU A 399 21.73 -2.36 -18.10
CA LEU A 399 21.01 -3.62 -17.86
C LEU A 399 19.87 -3.46 -16.84
N ALA A 400 20.09 -2.66 -15.79
CA ALA A 400 19.11 -2.36 -14.75
C ALA A 400 17.86 -1.61 -15.27
N LEU A 401 17.99 -0.85 -16.35
CA LEU A 401 16.89 -0.06 -16.93
C LEU A 401 16.20 -0.76 -18.10
N ARG A 402 16.91 -1.66 -18.80
CA ARG A 402 16.38 -2.35 -19.99
C ARG A 402 15.17 -3.23 -19.67
N GLY A 403 15.16 -3.88 -18.50
CA GLY A 403 14.08 -4.76 -18.06
C GLY A 403 13.98 -6.03 -18.90
N GLN A 404 14.66 -7.12 -18.50
CA GLN A 404 14.75 -8.34 -19.33
C GLN A 404 13.40 -9.05 -19.49
N THR A 405 12.68 -9.25 -18.39
CA THR A 405 11.39 -9.96 -18.40
C THR A 405 10.22 -9.08 -18.85
N ARG A 406 10.30 -7.79 -18.55
CA ARG A 406 9.26 -6.82 -18.85
C ARG A 406 9.87 -5.59 -19.53
N PRO A 407 10.29 -5.69 -20.79
CA PRO A 407 10.95 -4.58 -21.49
C PRO A 407 9.97 -3.44 -21.74
N LEU A 408 10.50 -2.22 -21.80
CA LEU A 408 9.75 -1.05 -22.26
C LEU A 408 9.57 -1.12 -23.77
N GLN A 409 8.36 -0.87 -24.24
CA GLN A 409 8.04 -0.84 -25.67
C GLN A 409 7.85 0.61 -26.13
N VAL A 410 8.11 0.85 -27.42
CA VAL A 410 7.86 2.14 -28.07
C VAL A 410 6.49 2.07 -28.71
N ASP A 411 5.66 3.09 -28.46
CA ASP A 411 4.38 3.23 -29.16
C ASP A 411 4.57 3.59 -30.64
N GLY A 412 3.56 3.33 -31.47
CA GLY A 412 3.62 3.55 -32.92
C GLY A 412 3.89 5.00 -33.34
N ASP A 413 3.56 5.97 -32.48
CA ASP A 413 3.84 7.40 -32.69
C ASP A 413 5.26 7.84 -32.33
N GLY A 414 6.04 6.97 -31.67
CA GLY A 414 7.38 7.28 -31.19
C GLY A 414 7.42 8.34 -30.08
N LYS A 415 6.28 8.73 -29.51
CA LYS A 415 6.13 9.75 -28.45
C LYS A 415 5.87 9.15 -27.07
N HIS A 416 5.49 7.88 -27.00
CA HIS A 416 5.18 7.20 -25.74
C HIS A 416 6.00 5.92 -25.54
N LEU A 417 6.31 5.64 -24.28
CA LEU A 417 6.75 4.32 -23.81
C LEU A 417 5.54 3.58 -23.25
N ILE A 418 5.43 2.30 -23.60
CA ILE A 418 4.39 1.39 -23.12
C ILE A 418 5.02 0.45 -22.08
N LEU A 419 4.37 0.37 -20.92
CA LEU A 419 4.75 -0.53 -19.84
C LEU A 419 3.63 -1.53 -19.54
N ALA A 420 3.92 -2.81 -19.71
CA ALA A 420 3.02 -3.88 -19.28
C ALA A 420 2.79 -3.84 -17.75
N GLN A 421 1.54 -4.02 -17.34
CA GLN A 421 1.14 -4.08 -15.93
C GLN A 421 0.88 -5.52 -15.53
N TYR A 422 1.19 -5.87 -14.29
CA TYR A 422 0.82 -7.16 -13.70
C TYR A 422 -0.47 -7.06 -12.89
N ALA A 423 -0.69 -5.93 -12.21
CA ALA A 423 -1.87 -5.76 -11.38
C ALA A 423 -3.13 -5.76 -12.25
N ARG A 424 -4.22 -6.29 -11.69
CA ARG A 424 -5.53 -6.22 -12.32
C ARG A 424 -5.86 -4.76 -12.59
N ARG A 425 -6.25 -4.46 -13.83
CA ARG A 425 -6.71 -3.12 -14.20
C ARG A 425 -7.92 -2.76 -13.37
N GLU A 426 -7.89 -1.56 -12.82
CA GLU A 426 -9.08 -0.92 -12.26
C GLU A 426 -9.94 -0.45 -13.45
N ASP A 427 -11.26 -0.61 -13.35
CA ASP A 427 -12.17 -0.32 -14.46
C ASP A 427 -11.98 1.11 -14.98
N GLY A 428 -11.83 1.26 -16.30
CA GLY A 428 -11.63 2.56 -16.95
C GLY A 428 -10.20 3.14 -16.89
N ALA A 429 -9.23 2.48 -16.25
CA ALA A 429 -7.84 2.91 -16.32
C ALA A 429 -7.30 2.76 -17.76
N ALA A 430 -6.69 3.82 -18.31
CA ALA A 430 -6.01 3.76 -19.61
C ALA A 430 -4.84 2.74 -19.58
N GLU A 431 -4.37 2.32 -20.75
CA GLU A 431 -3.06 1.66 -20.82
C GLU A 431 -1.99 2.58 -20.23
N TYR A 432 -1.04 2.02 -19.46
CA TYR A 432 0.06 2.77 -18.87
C TYR A 432 1.03 3.21 -19.98
N ARG A 433 0.69 4.36 -20.57
CA ARG A 433 1.45 5.08 -21.59
C ARG A 433 2.16 6.25 -20.94
N TRP A 434 3.46 6.29 -21.16
CA TRP A 434 4.35 7.25 -20.53
C TRP A 434 4.91 8.17 -21.60
N PRO A 435 4.61 9.47 -21.57
CA PRO A 435 5.08 10.37 -22.62
C PRO A 435 6.59 10.58 -22.52
N LEU A 436 7.27 10.57 -23.65
CA LEU A 436 8.70 10.83 -23.70
C LEU A 436 9.00 12.30 -23.38
N PRO A 437 10.16 12.60 -22.77
CA PRO A 437 10.63 13.97 -22.61
C PRO A 437 10.61 14.73 -23.94
N ALA A 438 10.22 16.00 -23.91
CA ALA A 438 10.11 16.88 -25.07
C ALA A 438 9.11 16.46 -26.19
N SER A 439 8.34 15.38 -26.02
CA SER A 439 7.43 14.87 -27.07
C SER A 439 6.27 15.81 -27.44
N ARG A 440 5.94 16.79 -26.58
CA ARG A 440 4.82 17.74 -26.75
C ARG A 440 5.24 19.19 -27.03
N ILE A 441 6.55 19.48 -27.18
CA ILE A 441 7.04 20.87 -27.41
C ILE A 441 6.50 21.47 -28.71
N THR A 442 6.50 20.69 -29.80
CA THR A 442 6.07 21.18 -31.12
C THR A 442 4.57 21.50 -31.13
N GLU A 443 3.78 20.73 -30.39
CA GLU A 443 2.33 20.93 -30.24
C GLU A 443 2.02 22.21 -29.45
N GLN A 444 2.81 22.53 -28.42
CA GLN A 444 2.68 23.79 -27.67
C GLN A 444 3.07 25.03 -28.47
N ARG A 445 4.12 24.96 -29.29
CA ARG A 445 4.50 26.09 -30.16
C ARG A 445 3.42 26.41 -31.20
N GLN A 446 2.72 25.39 -31.71
CA GLN A 446 1.60 25.58 -32.63
C GLN A 446 0.35 26.13 -31.91
N ALA A 447 0.03 25.62 -30.70
CA ALA A 447 -1.10 26.12 -29.92
C ALA A 447 -0.92 27.60 -29.49
N ASN A 448 0.29 27.99 -29.07
CA ASN A 448 0.61 29.36 -28.68
C ASN A 448 0.77 30.33 -29.86
N ALA A 449 0.83 29.83 -31.10
CA ALA A 449 0.86 30.67 -32.31
C ALA A 449 -0.54 30.96 -32.88
N ILE A 450 -1.57 30.29 -32.35
CA ILE A 450 -2.98 30.42 -32.77
C ILE A 450 -3.80 31.22 -31.74
N GLN A 451 -3.25 31.47 -30.54
CA GLN A 451 -3.72 32.46 -29.57
C GLN A 451 -3.00 33.78 -29.79
#